data_AF-A0A9P2XFL2-F1
#
_entry.id   AF-A0A9P2XFL2-F1
#
_cell.length_a   1.000
_cell.length_b   1.000
_cell.length_c   1.000
_cell.angle_alpha   90.00
_cell.angle_beta   90.00
_cell.angle_gamma   90.00
#
_symmetry.space_group_name_H-M   'P 1'
#
loop_
_entity.id
_entity.type
_entity.pdbx_description
1 polymer ?
#
loop_
_entity_poly.entity_id
_entity_poly.type
_entity_poly.pdbx_seq_one_letter_code
_entity_poly.pdbx_strand_id
1 'polypeptide(L)'
;LFTYYVDFAAIFREHRDLKGMISPQNSISSLMSYYHKKAPKKNLPLVIYGQDAHQVQQVQKNLPKLMILVVGETARAESFSLNGYAKNTNPELSKQDIFNFSQVSSCGTATAVSVPCMFSGMPRV
;
A
#
# COMPACT_ATOMS: atom_id res chain seq x y z
N LEU A 1 -19.42 -28.38 -21.01
CA LEU A 1 -19.24 -27.44 -19.88
C LEU A 1 -19.41 -28.14 -18.52
N PHE A 2 -20.40 -29.01 -18.32
CA PHE A 2 -20.54 -29.79 -17.07
C PHE A 2 -19.58 -30.98 -16.91
N THR A 3 -18.99 -31.47 -17.99
CA THR A 3 -18.09 -32.65 -18.00
C THR A 3 -16.68 -32.39 -17.43
N TYR A 4 -16.25 -31.13 -17.32
CA TYR A 4 -14.94 -30.72 -16.80
C TYR A 4 -15.07 -29.84 -15.54
N TYR A 5 -16.22 -29.92 -14.86
CA TYR A 5 -16.54 -29.04 -13.73
C TYR A 5 -15.48 -29.11 -12.61
N VAL A 6 -14.99 -30.30 -12.29
CA VAL A 6 -14.00 -30.52 -11.23
C VAL A 6 -12.68 -29.82 -11.56
N ASP A 7 -12.22 -29.94 -12.80
CA ASP A 7 -10.96 -29.33 -13.24
C ASP A 7 -11.06 -27.80 -13.27
N PHE A 8 -12.15 -27.27 -13.82
CA PHE A 8 -12.39 -25.82 -13.82
C PHE A 8 -12.57 -25.27 -12.40
N ALA A 9 -13.28 -25.99 -11.52
CA ALA A 9 -13.47 -25.56 -10.12
C ALA A 9 -12.14 -25.49 -9.37
N ALA A 10 -11.25 -26.47 -9.55
CA ALA A 10 -9.91 -26.47 -8.95
C ALA A 10 -9.07 -25.29 -9.48
N ILE A 11 -8.99 -25.12 -10.80
CA ILE A 11 -8.21 -24.04 -11.43
C ILE A 11 -8.69 -22.67 -10.94
N PHE A 12 -10.00 -22.40 -10.96
CA PHE A 12 -10.52 -21.08 -10.58
C PHE A 12 -10.54 -20.83 -9.06
N ARG A 13 -10.33 -21.86 -8.23
CA ARG A 13 -10.17 -21.74 -6.79
C ARG A 13 -8.72 -21.42 -6.41
N GLU A 14 -7.76 -22.11 -7.04
CA GLU A 14 -6.33 -21.87 -6.83
C GLU A 14 -5.86 -20.59 -7.53
N HIS A 15 -6.37 -20.32 -8.73
CA HIS A 15 -6.02 -19.15 -9.57
C HIS A 15 -7.22 -18.20 -9.73
N ARG A 16 -7.59 -17.53 -8.63
CA ARG A 16 -8.72 -16.60 -8.62
C ARG A 16 -8.49 -15.36 -9.49
N ASP A 17 -7.23 -14.99 -9.71
CA ASP A 17 -6.76 -13.90 -10.56
C ASP A 17 -7.15 -14.08 -12.03
N LEU A 18 -7.20 -15.33 -12.52
CA LEU A 18 -7.63 -15.63 -13.89
C LEU A 18 -9.02 -15.08 -14.21
N LYS A 19 -9.94 -15.02 -13.22
CA LYS A 19 -11.28 -14.43 -13.41
C LYS A 19 -11.22 -12.95 -13.83
N GLY A 20 -10.19 -12.23 -13.37
CA GLY A 20 -9.96 -10.83 -13.71
C GLY A 20 -9.23 -10.61 -15.05
N MET A 21 -8.68 -11.66 -15.65
CA MET A 21 -7.95 -11.57 -16.92
C MET A 21 -8.83 -11.85 -18.14
N ILE A 22 -9.97 -12.53 -17.97
CA ILE A 22 -10.81 -12.90 -19.10
C ILE A 22 -11.71 -11.72 -19.49
N SER A 23 -11.55 -11.28 -20.74
CA SER A 23 -12.33 -10.19 -21.34
C SER A 23 -13.55 -10.74 -22.09
N PRO A 24 -14.72 -10.08 -22.03
CA PRO A 24 -14.99 -8.77 -21.40
C PRO A 24 -15.53 -8.82 -19.96
N GLN A 25 -15.66 -10.02 -19.35
CA GLN A 25 -16.28 -10.17 -18.04
C GLN A 25 -15.52 -9.46 -16.91
N ASN A 26 -14.21 -9.28 -17.05
CA ASN A 26 -13.39 -8.50 -16.13
C ASN A 26 -13.88 -7.04 -16.01
N SER A 27 -14.14 -6.38 -17.14
CA SER A 27 -14.60 -5.00 -17.19
C SER A 27 -16.02 -4.87 -16.65
N ILE A 28 -16.92 -5.80 -17.02
CA ILE A 28 -18.31 -5.81 -16.54
C ILE A 28 -18.36 -6.02 -15.03
N SER A 29 -17.65 -7.03 -14.51
CA SER A 29 -17.63 -7.34 -13.08
C SER A 29 -16.95 -6.24 -12.26
N SER A 30 -15.88 -5.63 -12.78
CA SER A 30 -15.20 -4.50 -12.13
C SER A 30 -16.08 -3.26 -12.07
N LEU A 31 -16.80 -2.95 -13.16
CA LEU A 31 -17.74 -1.82 -13.20
C LEU A 31 -18.90 -2.02 -12.22
N MET A 32 -19.49 -3.21 -12.22
CA MET A 32 -20.58 -3.57 -11.31
C MET A 32 -20.12 -3.53 -9.85
N SER A 33 -18.97 -4.12 -9.54
CA SER A 33 -18.35 -4.08 -8.20
C SER A 33 -18.04 -2.64 -7.75
N TYR A 34 -17.48 -1.82 -8.63
CA TYR A 34 -17.21 -0.42 -8.36
C TYR A 34 -18.51 0.34 -8.05
N TYR A 35 -19.55 0.16 -8.86
CA TYR A 35 -20.85 0.80 -8.64
C TYR A 35 -21.45 0.37 -7.30
N HIS A 36 -21.39 -0.92 -6.93
CA HIS A 36 -21.86 -1.37 -5.62
C HIS A 36 -21.03 -0.82 -4.45
N LYS A 37 -19.71 -0.68 -4.61
CA LYS A 37 -18.82 -0.16 -3.56
C LYS A 37 -18.87 1.36 -3.41
N LYS A 38 -19.07 2.08 -4.51
CA LYS A 38 -19.23 3.54 -4.56
C LYS A 38 -20.69 4.00 -4.48
N ALA A 39 -21.65 3.08 -4.50
CA ALA A 39 -23.03 3.37 -4.15
C ALA A 39 -22.99 4.20 -2.86
N PRO A 40 -23.61 5.39 -2.83
CA PRO A 40 -23.38 6.38 -1.80
C PRO A 40 -23.58 5.73 -0.44
N LYS A 41 -22.46 5.50 0.27
CA LYS A 41 -22.49 5.07 1.66
C LYS A 41 -23.21 6.21 2.38
N LYS A 42 -24.46 5.98 2.79
CA LYS A 42 -25.34 6.94 3.50
C LYS A 42 -24.50 7.91 4.30
N ASN A 43 -24.57 9.23 4.08
CA ASN A 43 -23.84 10.30 4.79
C ASN A 43 -23.26 9.87 6.15
N LEU A 44 -22.13 9.14 6.12
CA LEU A 44 -21.54 8.60 7.32
C LEU A 44 -20.81 9.76 7.99
N PRO A 45 -21.01 9.99 9.29
CA PRO A 45 -20.28 11.04 9.98
C PRO A 45 -18.78 10.77 9.89
N LEU A 46 -17.99 11.84 9.81
CA LEU A 46 -16.53 11.74 9.91
C LEU A 46 -16.17 11.15 11.28
N VAL A 47 -15.44 10.04 11.27
CA VAL A 47 -14.93 9.42 12.50
C VAL A 47 -13.69 10.20 12.93
N ILE A 48 -13.74 10.79 14.12
CA ILE A 48 -12.62 11.53 14.70
C ILE A 48 -11.62 10.52 15.28
N TYR A 49 -10.32 10.74 15.03
CA TYR A 49 -9.23 9.87 15.47
C TYR A 49 -8.18 10.67 16.25
N GLY A 50 -7.62 10.11 17.34
CA GLY A 50 -6.53 10.71 18.12
C GLY A 50 -6.93 11.87 19.04
N GLN A 51 -8.11 11.82 19.67
CA GLN A 51 -8.56 12.88 20.61
C GLN A 51 -7.75 12.95 21.91
N ASP A 52 -7.06 11.87 22.26
CA ASP A 52 -6.19 11.71 23.43
C ASP A 52 -4.75 12.18 23.17
N ALA A 53 -4.42 12.52 21.92
CA ALA A 53 -3.09 12.95 21.53
C ALA A 53 -2.73 14.30 22.16
N HIS A 54 -1.66 14.31 22.96
CA HIS A 54 -1.10 15.52 23.55
C HIS A 54 0.42 15.48 23.48
N GLN A 55 1.06 16.65 23.46
CA GLN A 55 2.51 16.75 23.40
C GLN A 55 3.13 16.46 24.78
N VAL A 56 3.80 15.32 24.93
CA VAL A 56 4.43 14.90 26.20
C VAL A 56 5.67 15.74 26.55
N GLN A 57 6.41 16.21 25.54
CA GLN A 57 7.58 17.07 25.74
C GLN A 57 7.47 18.29 24.83
N GLN A 58 7.31 19.46 25.46
CA GLN A 58 7.46 20.71 24.73
C GLN A 58 8.92 20.87 24.33
N VAL A 59 9.14 21.07 23.04
CA VAL A 59 10.48 21.37 22.52
C VAL A 59 10.97 22.63 23.21
N GLN A 60 12.18 22.59 23.78
CA GLN A 60 12.78 23.79 24.38
C GLN A 60 12.76 24.91 23.32
N LYS A 61 12.28 26.10 23.70
CA LYS A 61 12.05 27.26 22.80
C LYS A 61 13.24 27.59 21.88
N ASN A 62 14.45 27.18 22.25
CA ASN A 62 15.67 27.59 21.59
C ASN A 62 16.09 26.68 20.41
N LEU A 63 15.50 25.49 20.24
CA LEU A 63 15.80 24.61 19.10
C LEU A 63 14.53 23.90 18.59
N PRO A 64 13.86 24.40 17.54
CA PRO A 64 12.69 23.73 16.97
C PRO A 64 13.06 22.36 16.38
N LYS A 65 12.17 21.37 16.51
CA LYS A 65 12.33 20.05 15.86
C LYS A 65 11.78 20.11 14.44
N LEU A 66 12.60 19.82 13.44
CA LEU A 66 12.22 19.71 12.04
C LEU A 66 12.27 18.24 11.59
N MET A 67 11.20 17.76 10.97
CA MET A 67 11.13 16.43 10.36
C MET A 67 10.69 16.55 8.91
N ILE A 68 11.40 15.87 8.00
CA ILE A 68 11.04 15.77 6.59
C ILE A 68 10.69 14.32 6.31
N LEU A 69 9.47 14.08 5.83
CA LEU A 69 9.01 12.76 5.39
C LEU A 69 8.94 12.75 3.86
N VAL A 70 9.76 11.91 3.23
CA VAL A 70 9.75 11.72 1.77
C VAL A 70 8.90 10.51 1.44
N VAL A 71 7.82 10.71 0.69
CA VAL A 71 6.97 9.62 0.19
C VAL A 71 7.41 9.27 -1.23
N GLY A 72 7.98 8.08 -1.41
CA GLY A 72 8.36 7.56 -2.72
C GLY A 72 7.16 7.05 -3.53
N GLU A 73 7.38 6.81 -4.82
CA GLU A 73 6.34 6.33 -5.74
C GLU A 73 6.54 4.84 -6.11
N THR A 74 7.42 4.53 -7.07
CA THR A 74 7.57 3.15 -7.64
C THR A 74 8.92 2.52 -7.31
N ALA A 75 9.66 3.04 -6.33
CA ALA A 75 10.95 2.48 -5.94
C ALA A 75 10.77 1.09 -5.30
N ARG A 76 11.64 0.14 -5.65
CA ARG A 76 11.61 -1.24 -5.14
C ARG A 76 12.87 -1.58 -4.39
N ALA A 77 12.72 -2.28 -3.26
CA ALA A 77 13.83 -2.67 -2.39
C ALA A 77 14.88 -3.53 -3.09
N GLU A 78 14.47 -4.38 -4.05
CA GLU A 78 15.36 -5.24 -4.85
C GLU A 78 16.37 -4.45 -5.70
N SER A 79 16.04 -3.20 -6.04
CA SER A 79 16.83 -2.33 -6.91
C SER A 79 17.69 -1.32 -6.15
N PHE A 80 17.80 -1.45 -4.82
CA PHE A 80 18.64 -0.58 -3.99
C PHE A 80 20.00 -1.22 -3.72
N SER A 81 21.08 -0.50 -4.04
CA SER A 81 22.45 -0.97 -3.76
C SER A 81 22.69 -1.12 -2.27
N LEU A 82 22.02 -0.31 -1.44
CA LEU A 82 22.00 -0.43 0.01
C LEU A 82 21.44 -1.78 0.52
N ASN A 83 20.68 -2.49 -0.33
CA ASN A 83 20.14 -3.83 -0.06
C ASN A 83 20.91 -4.95 -0.78
N GLY A 84 22.08 -4.66 -1.37
CA GLY A 84 22.90 -5.65 -2.08
C GLY A 84 22.65 -5.73 -3.59
N TYR A 85 21.93 -4.79 -4.18
CA TYR A 85 21.77 -4.73 -5.64
C TYR A 85 23.11 -4.45 -6.34
N ALA A 86 23.39 -5.19 -7.42
CA ALA A 86 24.69 -5.17 -8.09
C ALA A 86 25.10 -3.80 -8.69
N LYS A 87 24.12 -2.97 -9.08
CA LYS A 87 24.39 -1.62 -9.58
C LYS A 87 24.30 -0.62 -8.44
N ASN A 88 25.25 0.31 -8.37
CA ASN A 88 25.23 1.37 -7.36
C ASN A 88 24.13 2.41 -7.63
N THR A 89 22.92 2.17 -7.15
CA THR A 89 21.73 3.03 -7.34
C THR A 89 21.59 4.13 -6.29
N ASN A 90 22.32 4.05 -5.18
CA ASN A 90 22.24 5.01 -4.08
C ASN A 90 23.63 5.58 -3.66
N PRO A 91 24.44 6.13 -4.59
CA PRO A 91 25.84 6.49 -4.33
C PRO A 91 26.02 7.61 -3.29
N GLU A 92 25.10 8.57 -3.21
CA GLU A 92 25.20 9.66 -2.24
C GLU A 92 24.72 9.24 -0.86
N LEU A 93 23.70 8.39 -0.79
CA LEU A 93 23.17 7.87 0.47
C LEU A 93 24.17 6.91 1.13
N SER A 94 24.95 6.15 0.37
CA SER A 94 25.96 5.24 0.92
C SER A 94 27.13 5.94 1.63
N LYS A 95 27.27 7.26 1.45
CA LYS A 95 28.32 8.06 2.11
C LYS A 95 27.85 8.66 3.44
N GLN A 96 26.55 8.57 3.74
CA GLN A 96 25.94 9.18 4.91
C GLN A 96 25.81 8.15 6.05
N ASP A 97 25.78 8.63 7.29
CA ASP A 97 25.44 7.79 8.45
C ASP A 97 23.92 7.61 8.51
N ILE A 98 23.43 6.52 7.91
CA ILE A 98 21.99 6.23 7.74
C ILE A 98 21.61 4.84 8.26
N PHE A 99 20.37 4.74 8.75
CA PHE A 99 19.74 3.45 9.01
C PHE A 99 18.97 3.00 7.76
N ASN A 100 19.38 1.86 7.20
CA ASN A 100 18.68 1.21 6.08
C ASN A 100 17.79 0.07 6.59
N PHE A 101 16.53 0.05 6.16
CA PHE A 101 15.58 -1.01 6.48
C PHE A 101 15.38 -1.91 5.25
N SER A 102 16.00 -3.09 5.26
CA SER A 102 15.99 -4.01 4.10
C SER A 102 14.74 -4.88 3.97
N GLN A 103 13.98 -5.03 5.06
CA GLN A 103 12.78 -5.88 5.11
C GLN A 103 11.53 -5.04 5.40
N VAL A 104 11.03 -4.37 4.36
CA VAL A 104 9.81 -3.53 4.42
C VAL A 104 8.85 -3.94 3.33
N SER A 105 7.55 -3.91 3.64
CA SER A 105 6.47 -4.19 2.68
C SER A 105 5.46 -3.04 2.66
N SER A 106 4.90 -2.77 1.47
CA SER A 106 3.87 -1.75 1.29
C SER A 106 2.49 -2.28 1.69
N CYS A 107 1.56 -1.38 2.06
CA CYS A 107 0.16 -1.76 2.27
C CYS A 107 -0.53 -2.28 0.99
N GLY A 108 -0.07 -1.83 -0.18
CA GLY A 108 -0.64 -2.16 -1.47
C GLY A 108 0.35 -1.90 -2.61
N THR A 109 -0.07 -2.17 -3.84
CA THR A 109 0.75 -2.04 -5.04
C THR A 109 0.41 -0.81 -5.90
N ALA A 110 -0.54 0.00 -5.44
CA ALA A 110 -0.99 1.21 -6.13
C ALA A 110 -1.05 2.39 -5.16
N THR A 111 -0.64 3.57 -5.61
CA THR A 111 -0.57 4.82 -4.83
C THR A 111 -1.90 5.19 -4.19
N ALA A 112 -3.01 5.00 -4.93
CA ALA A 112 -4.37 5.23 -4.46
C ALA A 112 -4.79 4.36 -3.26
N VAL A 113 -4.08 3.26 -3.01
CA VAL A 113 -4.30 2.37 -1.85
C VAL A 113 -3.23 2.61 -0.79
N SER A 114 -1.96 2.65 -1.20
CA SER A 114 -0.81 2.71 -0.30
C SER A 114 -0.75 4.02 0.49
N VAL A 115 -0.94 5.16 -0.16
CA VAL A 115 -0.80 6.47 0.52
C VAL A 115 -1.86 6.64 1.62
N PRO A 116 -3.18 6.44 1.37
CA PRO A 116 -4.17 6.50 2.45
C PRO A 116 -3.90 5.48 3.57
N CYS A 117 -3.41 4.28 3.25
CA CYS A 117 -3.08 3.28 4.27
C CYS A 117 -1.89 3.70 5.15
N MET A 118 -0.86 4.32 4.60
CA MET A 118 0.33 4.73 5.36
C MET A 118 0.02 5.75 6.47
N PHE A 119 -0.96 6.62 6.25
CA PHE A 119 -1.41 7.64 7.21
C PHE A 119 -2.66 7.23 7.99
N SER A 120 -3.12 5.99 7.82
CA SER A 120 -4.26 5.45 8.55
C SER A 120 -3.83 4.94 9.92
N GLY A 121 -4.68 5.17 10.93
CA GLY A 121 -4.55 4.56 12.26
C GLY A 121 -5.08 3.11 12.35
N MET A 122 -5.50 2.53 11.23
CA MET A 122 -6.04 1.16 11.20
C MET A 122 -4.91 0.12 11.23
N PRO A 123 -5.12 -1.03 11.90
CA PRO A 123 -4.16 -2.11 11.89
C PRO A 123 -3.93 -2.63 10.47
N ARG A 124 -2.68 -2.97 10.15
CA ARG A 124 -2.35 -3.70 8.92
C ARG A 124 -2.76 -5.15 9.11
N VAL A 125 -3.57 -5.67 8.18
CA VAL A 125 -3.92 -7.10 8.07
C VAL A 125 -3.01 -7.79 7.06
#